data_AF-A0A0G1DT84-F1
#
_entry.id   AF-A0A0G1DT84-F1
#
_cell.length_a   1.000
_cell.length_b   1.000
_cell.length_c   1.000
_cell.angle_alpha   90.00
_cell.angle_beta   90.00
_cell.angle_gamma   90.00
#
_symmetry.space_group_name_H-M   'P 1'
#
loop_
_entity.id
_entity.type
_entity.pdbx_description
1 polymer ?
#
loop_
_entity_poly.entity_id
_entity_poly.type
_entity_poly.pdbx_seq_one_letter_code
_entity_poly.pdbx_strand_id
1 'polypeptide(L)'
;FNTYSMVANIADPFSRQLAASLNKKNKGNYIELTIPEGCSYPLGANGFLWRRSIIEEVGAYKPKFEESNFSYFAAKMGYRKFARVPGYGIYHYHIDSLHDFIQKRLKIGNKFLNRKDEKKRTWLEGVSRGRFVFSVIYCSTFIGPLVEGLFNFVKTGQKAWLLHPLMSFISVVTYIYVFAIRRIFR
;
A
#
# COMPACT_ATOMS: atom_id res chain seq x y z
N PHE A 1 2.84 7.62 -15.75
CA PHE A 1 2.17 7.08 -14.54
C PHE A 1 3.08 6.17 -13.70
N ASN A 2 3.95 5.36 -14.31
CA ASN A 2 4.96 4.56 -13.57
C ASN A 2 5.84 5.39 -12.63
N THR A 3 6.35 6.55 -13.06
CA THR A 3 7.19 7.42 -12.22
C THR A 3 6.48 7.83 -10.94
N TYR A 4 5.17 8.14 -10.99
CA TYR A 4 4.38 8.43 -9.81
C TYR A 4 4.33 7.25 -8.84
N SER A 5 4.02 6.06 -9.38
CA SER A 5 3.97 4.82 -8.58
C SER A 5 5.31 4.51 -7.91
N MET A 6 6.42 4.81 -8.58
CA MET A 6 7.78 4.66 -8.06
C MET A 6 8.07 5.64 -6.93
N VAL A 7 7.84 6.94 -7.12
CA VAL A 7 8.15 7.96 -6.09
C VAL A 7 7.23 7.84 -4.88
N ALA A 8 5.98 7.38 -5.08
CA ALA A 8 5.03 7.14 -4.00
C ALA A 8 5.37 5.91 -3.14
N ASN A 9 6.25 5.01 -3.59
CA ASN A 9 6.62 3.72 -2.96
C ASN A 9 5.47 2.71 -2.75
N ILE A 10 4.25 3.17 -2.49
CA ILE A 10 3.00 2.42 -2.55
C ILE A 10 2.19 3.05 -3.68
N ALA A 11 2.02 2.31 -4.78
CA ALA A 11 1.40 2.82 -6.01
C ALA A 11 -0.08 3.20 -5.84
N ASP A 12 -0.74 2.66 -4.82
CA ASP A 12 -2.10 3.00 -4.44
C ASP A 12 -2.11 4.06 -3.35
N PRO A 13 -2.55 5.30 -3.64
CA PRO A 13 -2.53 6.37 -2.65
C PRO A 13 -3.48 6.13 -1.49
N PHE A 14 -4.60 5.43 -1.73
CA PHE A 14 -5.52 5.09 -0.65
C PHE A 14 -4.89 4.06 0.29
N SER A 15 -4.30 2.98 -0.25
CA SER A 15 -3.53 2.03 0.58
C SER A 15 -2.32 2.68 1.25
N ARG A 16 -1.67 3.66 0.62
CA ARG A 16 -0.56 4.44 1.21
C ARG A 16 -1.01 5.19 2.45
N GLN A 17 -2.19 5.81 2.42
CA GLN A 17 -2.75 6.56 3.55
C GLN A 17 -3.18 5.64 4.70
N LEU A 18 -3.70 4.46 4.37
CA LEU A 18 -4.04 3.41 5.33
C LEU A 18 -2.78 2.80 5.99
N ALA A 19 -1.68 2.72 5.25
CA ALA A 19 -0.43 2.13 5.73
C ALA A 19 0.20 2.94 6.87
N ALA A 20 0.83 2.24 7.81
CA ALA A 20 1.51 2.84 8.94
C ALA A 20 2.70 3.72 8.54
N SER A 21 2.98 4.76 9.33
CA SER A 21 4.25 5.47 9.21
C SER A 21 5.36 4.58 9.81
N LEU A 22 6.37 4.26 9.00
CA LEU A 22 7.50 3.43 9.44
C LEU A 22 8.51 4.27 10.20
N ASN A 23 9.01 3.72 11.31
CA ASN A 23 10.17 4.29 12.00
C ASN A 23 11.42 3.97 11.18
N LYS A 24 12.26 4.97 10.93
CA LYS A 24 13.45 4.84 10.08
C LYS A 24 14.70 5.11 10.90
N LYS A 25 15.69 4.23 10.80
CA LYS A 25 17.02 4.42 11.38
C LYS A 25 18.10 4.17 10.32
N ASN A 26 18.98 5.14 10.10
CA ASN A 26 20.11 4.97 9.21
C ASN A 26 21.16 4.07 9.88
N LYS A 27 21.63 3.03 9.18
CA LYS A 27 22.65 2.08 9.63
C LYS A 27 23.94 2.17 8.80
N GLY A 28 24.08 3.22 7.99
CA GLY A 28 25.21 3.43 7.09
C GLY A 28 24.95 2.78 5.73
N ASN A 29 25.05 1.44 5.66
CA ASN A 29 24.88 0.67 4.43
C ASN A 29 23.41 0.34 4.09
N TYR A 30 22.49 0.45 5.05
CA TYR A 30 21.05 0.29 4.82
C TYR A 30 20.23 1.20 5.73
N ILE A 31 18.95 1.36 5.40
CA ILE A 31 17.95 1.99 6.25
C ILE A 31 17.15 0.88 6.92
N GLU A 32 17.17 0.84 8.24
CA GLU A 32 16.28 0.01 9.03
C GLU A 32 14.90 0.66 9.07
N LEU A 33 13.88 -0.08 8.66
CA LEU A 33 12.48 0.29 8.69
C LEU A 33 11.78 -0.57 9.74
N THR A 34 11.06 0.03 10.66
CA THR A 34 10.29 -0.70 11.69
C THR A 34 8.81 -0.36 11.59
N ILE A 35 7.97 -1.40 11.47
CA ILE A 35 6.52 -1.27 11.59
C ILE A 35 6.17 -1.07 13.08
N PRO A 36 5.45 0.01 13.44
CA PRO A 36 4.96 0.19 14.80
C PRO A 36 4.07 -0.97 15.25
N GLU A 37 4.06 -1.25 16.54
CA GLU A 37 3.23 -2.32 17.09
C GLU A 37 1.74 -2.09 16.82
N GLY A 38 0.99 -3.17 16.58
CA GLY A 38 -0.44 -3.13 16.26
C GLY A 38 -0.78 -2.53 14.88
N CYS A 39 0.18 -2.03 14.13
CA CYS A 39 -0.04 -1.37 12.85
C CYS A 39 0.25 -2.30 11.66
N SER A 40 -0.31 -1.97 10.49
CA SER A 40 -0.03 -2.67 9.24
C SER A 40 0.65 -1.78 8.20
N TYR A 41 1.54 -2.39 7.41
CA TYR A 41 2.17 -1.74 6.27
C TYR A 41 2.25 -2.76 5.13
N PRO A 42 1.61 -2.51 3.97
CA PRO A 42 1.63 -3.45 2.87
C PRO A 42 3.02 -3.41 2.21
N LEU A 43 3.85 -4.41 2.51
CA LEU A 43 5.16 -4.62 1.90
C LEU A 43 5.33 -6.08 1.46
N GLY A 44 6.49 -6.41 0.87
CA GLY A 44 6.85 -7.80 0.59
C GLY A 44 6.77 -8.21 -0.87
N ALA A 45 6.34 -7.30 -1.76
CA ALA A 45 6.20 -7.56 -3.20
C ALA A 45 7.58 -7.52 -3.92
N ASN A 46 7.59 -7.29 -5.23
CA ASN A 46 8.77 -7.28 -6.08
C ASN A 46 10.05 -6.73 -5.42
N GLY A 47 11.11 -7.54 -5.40
CA GLY A 47 12.42 -7.15 -4.88
C GLY A 47 12.57 -7.28 -3.38
N PHE A 48 11.60 -7.93 -2.74
CA PHE A 48 11.65 -8.22 -1.33
C PHE A 48 12.15 -9.63 -1.08
N LEU A 49 13.07 -9.77 -0.12
CA LEU A 49 13.60 -11.05 0.32
C LEU A 49 13.17 -11.30 1.76
N TRP A 50 12.58 -12.46 1.98
CA TRP A 50 12.23 -12.94 3.32
C TRP A 50 13.23 -14.02 3.75
N ARG A 51 13.59 -14.05 5.03
CA ARG A 51 14.30 -15.19 5.60
C ARG A 51 13.35 -16.40 5.56
N ARG A 52 13.86 -17.53 5.08
CA ARG A 52 13.09 -18.78 4.97
C ARG A 52 12.43 -19.17 6.29
N SER A 53 13.15 -19.06 7.41
CA SER A 53 12.61 -19.39 8.74
C SER A 53 11.36 -18.56 9.09
N ILE A 54 11.32 -17.28 8.73
CA ILE A 54 10.14 -16.42 8.94
C ILE A 54 8.95 -16.92 8.12
N ILE A 55 9.18 -17.36 6.88
CA ILE A 55 8.12 -17.92 6.02
C ILE A 55 7.54 -19.19 6.65
N GLU A 56 8.41 -20.08 7.13
CA GLU A 56 8.03 -21.34 7.76
C GLU A 56 7.23 -21.09 9.04
N GLU A 57 7.69 -20.19 9.91
CA GLU A 57 7.03 -19.84 11.17
C GLU A 57 5.69 -19.13 10.99
N VAL A 58 5.58 -18.18 10.06
CA VAL A 58 4.32 -17.43 9.82
C VAL A 58 3.23 -18.34 9.22
N GLY A 59 3.62 -19.49 8.66
CA GLY A 59 2.71 -20.57 8.31
C GLY A 59 2.78 -21.03 6.86
N ALA A 60 3.99 -21.05 6.28
CA ALA A 60 4.40 -21.74 5.05
C ALA A 60 3.33 -21.85 3.95
N TYR A 61 3.38 -21.01 2.91
CA TYR A 61 2.62 -21.09 1.65
C TYR A 61 1.12 -21.49 1.71
N LYS A 62 0.42 -21.30 2.84
CA LYS A 62 -1.05 -21.41 2.95
C LYS A 62 -1.71 -20.12 2.42
N PRO A 63 -3.06 -20.01 2.31
CA PRO A 63 -3.78 -18.88 1.66
C PRO A 63 -3.44 -17.45 2.13
N LYS A 64 -2.56 -17.32 3.13
CA LYS A 64 -1.96 -16.08 3.66
C LYS A 64 -0.76 -15.58 2.83
N PHE A 65 -0.21 -16.37 1.89
CA PHE A 65 0.94 -16.00 1.07
C PHE A 65 0.58 -15.05 -0.09
N GLU A 66 -0.09 -13.95 0.25
CA GLU A 66 0.00 -12.72 -0.52
C GLU A 66 0.91 -11.79 0.27
N GLU A 67 1.82 -11.13 -0.43
CA GLU A 67 2.93 -10.39 0.13
C GLU A 67 2.48 -9.36 1.17
N SER A 68 1.44 -8.57 0.84
CA SER A 68 0.89 -7.55 1.75
C SER A 68 0.25 -8.13 3.00
N ASN A 69 -0.39 -9.31 2.93
CA ASN A 69 -0.97 -9.97 4.10
C ASN A 69 0.10 -10.69 4.92
N PHE A 70 1.06 -11.34 4.25
CA PHE A 70 2.19 -12.01 4.89
C PHE A 70 2.97 -11.02 5.76
N SER A 71 3.28 -9.83 5.24
CA SER A 71 3.99 -8.79 6.00
C SER A 71 3.25 -8.37 7.28
N TYR A 72 1.91 -8.28 7.24
CA TYR A 72 1.11 -8.01 8.43
C TYR A 72 1.20 -9.15 9.46
N PHE A 73 1.05 -10.41 9.05
CA PHE A 73 1.13 -11.53 9.99
C PHE A 73 2.52 -11.73 10.57
N ALA A 74 3.57 -11.54 9.76
CA ALA A 74 4.94 -11.52 10.24
C ALA A 74 5.14 -10.44 11.31
N ALA A 75 4.63 -9.21 11.07
CA ALA A 75 4.69 -8.13 12.05
C ALA A 75 3.96 -8.46 13.36
N LYS A 76 2.80 -9.14 13.31
CA LYS A 76 2.09 -9.60 14.52
C LYS A 76 2.88 -10.63 15.33
N MET A 77 3.74 -11.41 14.69
CA MET A 77 4.63 -12.37 15.34
C MET A 77 5.94 -11.73 15.84
N GLY A 78 6.09 -10.41 15.73
CA GLY A 78 7.27 -9.67 16.19
C GLY A 78 8.30 -9.39 15.10
N TYR A 79 8.15 -9.96 13.89
CA TYR A 79 9.01 -9.69 12.73
C TYR A 79 8.66 -8.33 12.08
N ARG A 80 9.04 -7.26 12.77
CA ARG A 80 8.66 -5.88 12.43
C ARG A 80 9.76 -5.04 11.78
N LYS A 81 10.99 -5.55 11.75
CA LYS A 81 12.17 -4.84 11.25
C LYS A 81 12.54 -5.31 9.85
N PHE A 82 12.81 -4.35 8.97
CA PHE A 82 13.14 -4.56 7.58
C PHE A 82 14.36 -3.72 7.21
N ALA A 83 15.20 -4.24 6.32
CA ALA A 83 16.32 -3.50 5.77
C ALA A 83 16.00 -3.06 4.34
N ARG A 84 16.25 -1.78 4.04
CA ARG A 84 16.17 -1.23 2.68
C ARG A 84 17.52 -0.63 2.30
N VAL A 85 18.11 -1.10 1.21
CA VAL A 85 19.33 -0.52 0.66
C VAL A 85 18.97 0.79 -0.07
N PRO A 86 19.54 1.95 0.32
CA PRO A 86 19.27 3.21 -0.36
C PRO A 86 19.88 3.22 -1.77
N GLY A 87 19.29 3.97 -2.70
CA GLY A 87 19.79 4.10 -4.08
C GLY A 87 19.40 2.97 -5.02
N TYR A 88 18.89 1.85 -4.50
CA TYR A 88 18.42 0.72 -5.29
C TYR A 88 16.90 0.54 -5.17
N GLY A 89 16.29 0.03 -6.23
CA GLY A 89 14.87 -0.28 -6.28
C GLY A 89 14.55 -1.16 -7.48
N ILE A 90 13.38 -1.79 -7.46
CA ILE A 90 12.88 -2.53 -8.62
C ILE A 90 12.04 -1.61 -9.46
N TYR A 91 12.45 -1.46 -10.71
CA TYR A 91 11.61 -0.81 -11.70
C TYR A 91 10.48 -1.77 -12.08
N HIS A 92 9.25 -1.35 -11.84
CA HIS A 92 8.07 -2.16 -12.12
C HIS A 92 7.19 -1.43 -13.16
N TYR A 93 7.39 -1.73 -14.44
CA TYR A 93 6.56 -1.25 -15.55
C TYR A 93 5.17 -1.86 -15.41
N HIS A 94 4.17 -1.06 -15.06
CA HIS A 94 2.86 -1.64 -14.79
C HIS A 94 1.68 -0.70 -14.94
N ILE A 95 1.90 0.62 -14.93
CA ILE A 95 0.86 1.63 -15.04
C ILE A 95 1.38 2.70 -16.00
N ASP A 96 1.11 2.49 -17.29
CA ASP A 96 1.55 3.39 -18.34
C ASP A 96 0.53 4.53 -18.54
N SER A 97 -0.75 4.22 -18.38
CA SER A 97 -1.86 5.15 -18.53
C SER A 97 -2.75 5.27 -17.28
N LEU A 98 -3.65 6.26 -17.30
CA LEU A 98 -4.70 6.37 -16.29
C LEU A 98 -5.69 5.18 -16.35
N HIS A 99 -5.95 4.67 -17.54
CA HIS A 99 -6.80 3.49 -17.73
C HIS A 99 -6.20 2.28 -17.00
N ASP A 100 -4.90 2.02 -17.13
CA ASP A 100 -4.24 0.90 -16.45
C ASP A 100 -4.32 1.05 -14.93
N PHE A 101 -4.21 2.30 -14.44
CA PHE A 101 -4.37 2.58 -13.02
C PHE A 101 -5.76 2.18 -12.53
N ILE A 102 -6.81 2.63 -13.23
CA ILE A 102 -8.21 2.34 -12.90
C ILE A 102 -8.47 0.82 -12.96
N GLN A 103 -8.06 0.14 -14.05
CA GLN A 103 -8.21 -1.31 -14.19
C GLN A 103 -7.53 -2.06 -13.04
N LYS A 104 -6.35 -1.61 -12.62
CA LYS A 104 -5.66 -2.19 -11.47
C LYS A 104 -6.42 -1.95 -10.16
N ARG A 105 -6.99 -0.76 -9.94
CA ARG A 105 -7.82 -0.46 -8.77
C ARG A 105 -9.08 -1.32 -8.75
N LEU A 106 -9.76 -1.47 -9.88
CA LEU A 106 -10.92 -2.37 -10.06
C LEU A 106 -10.56 -3.81 -9.70
N LYS A 107 -9.45 -4.33 -10.26
CA LYS A 107 -8.95 -5.68 -9.97
C LYS A 107 -8.67 -5.88 -8.49
N ILE A 108 -7.99 -4.92 -7.84
CA ILE A 108 -7.65 -4.99 -6.42
C ILE A 108 -8.90 -4.92 -5.54
N GLY A 109 -9.85 -4.02 -5.85
CA GLY A 109 -11.11 -3.90 -5.12
C GLY A 109 -11.94 -5.18 -5.17
N ASN A 110 -12.08 -5.77 -6.36
CA ASN A 110 -12.77 -7.06 -6.51
C ASN A 110 -12.04 -8.19 -5.80
N LYS A 111 -10.71 -8.26 -5.91
CA LYS A 111 -9.87 -9.23 -5.17
C LYS A 111 -10.08 -9.12 -3.66
N PHE A 112 -10.18 -7.91 -3.13
CA PHE A 112 -10.46 -7.67 -1.71
C PHE A 112 -11.85 -8.19 -1.31
N LEU A 113 -12.88 -7.89 -2.11
CA LEU A 113 -14.25 -8.33 -1.83
C LEU A 113 -14.39 -9.86 -1.89
N ASN A 114 -13.83 -10.51 -2.90
CA ASN A 114 -13.83 -11.97 -2.99
C ASN A 114 -13.17 -12.61 -1.76
N ARG A 115 -12.08 -12.04 -1.25
CA ARG A 115 -11.44 -12.54 -0.03
C ARG A 115 -12.29 -12.35 1.21
N LYS A 116 -12.98 -11.22 1.32
CA LYS A 116 -13.91 -10.98 2.41
C LYS A 116 -15.02 -12.03 2.41
N ASP A 117 -15.51 -12.40 1.21
CA ASP A 117 -16.52 -13.44 1.03
C ASP A 117 -16.00 -14.84 1.41
N GLU A 118 -14.75 -15.13 1.05
CA GLU A 118 -14.02 -16.34 1.46
C GLU A 118 -13.58 -16.32 2.94
N LYS A 119 -13.97 -15.29 3.71
CA LYS A 119 -13.55 -15.06 5.11
C LYS A 119 -12.02 -15.08 5.30
N LYS A 120 -11.26 -14.71 4.25
CA LYS A 120 -9.81 -14.62 4.30
C LYS A 120 -9.39 -13.33 5.02
N ARG A 121 -8.39 -13.48 5.88
CA ARG A 121 -7.80 -12.38 6.63
C ARG A 121 -6.98 -11.45 5.74
N THR A 122 -6.93 -10.17 6.06
CA THR A 122 -6.23 -9.15 5.26
C THR A 122 -5.40 -8.20 6.13
N TRP A 123 -4.40 -7.54 5.53
CA TRP A 123 -3.59 -6.53 6.20
C TRP A 123 -4.39 -5.32 6.73
N LEU A 124 -5.63 -5.11 6.24
CA LEU A 124 -6.53 -4.09 6.76
C LEU A 124 -6.99 -4.35 8.20
N GLU A 125 -6.81 -5.56 8.73
CA GLU A 125 -7.05 -5.85 10.16
C GLU A 125 -6.12 -5.07 11.10
N GLY A 126 -4.97 -4.61 10.60
CA GLY A 126 -4.08 -3.70 11.34
C GLY A 126 -4.42 -2.22 11.15
N VAL A 127 -5.53 -1.90 10.48
CA VAL A 127 -5.97 -0.52 10.23
C VAL A 127 -7.17 -0.21 11.12
N SER A 128 -7.04 0.83 11.95
CA SER A 128 -8.15 1.28 12.81
C SER A 128 -9.28 1.90 11.98
N ARG A 129 -10.51 1.82 12.51
CA ARG A 129 -11.68 2.45 11.87
C ARG A 129 -11.47 3.96 11.67
N GLY A 130 -10.88 4.65 12.65
CA GLY A 130 -10.57 6.07 12.55
C GLY A 130 -9.60 6.37 11.40
N ARG A 131 -8.53 5.57 11.25
CA ARG A 131 -7.58 5.72 10.14
C ARG A 131 -8.24 5.45 8.78
N PHE A 132 -9.11 4.44 8.71
CA PHE A 132 -9.85 4.15 7.49
C PHE A 132 -10.73 5.33 7.07
N VAL A 133 -11.55 5.85 7.98
CA VAL A 133 -12.44 7.00 7.72
C VAL A 133 -11.63 8.24 7.34
N PHE A 134 -10.56 8.54 8.08
CA PHE A 134 -9.66 9.63 7.75
C PHE A 134 -9.05 9.47 6.35
N SER A 135 -8.64 8.27 5.96
CA SER A 135 -8.07 8.01 4.63
C SER A 135 -9.08 8.24 3.51
N VAL A 136 -10.35 7.89 3.74
CA VAL A 136 -11.43 8.17 2.78
C VAL A 136 -11.61 9.68 2.63
N ILE A 137 -11.75 10.42 3.73
CA ILE A 137 -11.93 11.88 3.69
C ILE A 137 -10.73 12.57 3.04
N TYR A 138 -9.52 12.16 3.43
CA TYR A 138 -8.27 12.68 2.90
C TYR A 138 -8.19 12.51 1.38
N CYS A 139 -8.40 11.29 0.87
CA CYS A 139 -8.30 11.03 -0.56
C CYS A 139 -9.50 11.59 -1.37
N SER A 140 -10.67 11.76 -0.76
CA SER A 140 -11.86 12.32 -1.42
C SER A 140 -11.83 13.84 -1.57
N THR A 141 -11.16 14.57 -0.66
CA THR A 141 -11.27 16.04 -0.59
C THR A 141 -10.30 16.79 -1.51
N PHE A 142 -9.42 16.10 -2.25
CA PHE A 142 -8.32 16.65 -3.07
C PHE A 142 -7.30 17.53 -2.31
N ILE A 143 -7.70 18.31 -1.30
CA ILE A 143 -6.89 19.28 -0.56
C ILE A 143 -5.70 18.61 0.12
N GLY A 144 -5.94 17.56 0.92
CA GLY A 144 -4.86 16.83 1.59
C GLY A 144 -3.81 16.29 0.59
N PRO A 145 -4.25 15.51 -0.41
CA PRO A 145 -3.38 15.04 -1.49
C PRO A 145 -2.69 16.16 -2.28
N LEU A 146 -3.33 17.31 -2.47
CA LEU A 146 -2.72 18.47 -3.15
C LEU A 146 -1.57 19.03 -2.34
N VAL A 147 -1.77 19.24 -1.04
CA VAL A 147 -0.71 19.70 -0.14
C VAL A 147 0.44 18.69 -0.11
N GLU A 148 0.16 17.39 0.01
CA GLU A 148 1.20 16.35 -0.02
C GLU A 148 1.94 16.31 -1.36
N GLY A 149 1.21 16.38 -2.48
CA GLY A 149 1.77 16.39 -3.82
C GLY A 149 2.69 17.59 -4.05
N LEU A 150 2.26 18.80 -3.68
CA LEU A 150 3.07 20.02 -3.80
C LEU A 150 4.31 19.97 -2.90
N PHE A 151 4.15 19.56 -1.65
CA PHE A 151 5.29 19.43 -0.72
C PHE A 151 6.35 18.47 -1.26
N ASN A 152 5.95 17.30 -1.74
CA ASN A 152 6.90 16.33 -2.27
C ASN A 152 7.46 16.74 -3.65
N PHE A 153 6.69 17.46 -4.46
CA PHE A 153 7.19 18.07 -5.69
C PHE A 153 8.34 19.04 -5.39
N VAL A 154 8.15 19.98 -4.46
CA VAL A 154 9.20 20.93 -4.04
C VAL A 154 10.40 20.21 -3.44
N LYS A 155 10.17 19.22 -2.57
CA LYS A 155 11.24 18.46 -1.90
C LYS A 155 12.10 17.63 -2.85
N THR A 156 11.51 17.07 -3.91
CA THR A 156 12.18 16.07 -4.77
C THR A 156 12.44 16.54 -6.20
N GLY A 157 11.84 17.66 -6.62
CA GLY A 157 11.81 18.12 -8.01
C GLY A 157 10.95 17.25 -8.95
N GLN A 158 10.34 16.18 -8.45
CA GLN A 158 9.65 15.20 -9.30
C GLN A 158 8.22 15.63 -9.63
N LYS A 159 8.01 16.10 -10.89
CA LYS A 159 6.70 16.52 -11.41
C LYS A 159 5.60 15.45 -11.27
N ALA A 160 5.99 14.18 -11.20
CA ALA A 160 5.05 13.07 -11.00
C ALA A 160 4.19 13.22 -9.74
N TRP A 161 4.66 13.91 -8.70
CA TRP A 161 3.88 14.20 -7.48
C TRP A 161 2.63 15.05 -7.73
N LEU A 162 2.58 15.82 -8.82
CA LEU A 162 1.39 16.59 -9.20
C LEU A 162 0.21 15.69 -9.61
N LEU A 163 0.46 14.41 -9.91
CA LEU A 163 -0.60 13.42 -10.14
C LEU A 163 -1.24 12.94 -8.82
N HIS A 164 -0.63 13.20 -7.66
CA HIS A 164 -1.07 12.65 -6.38
C HIS A 164 -2.54 12.96 -6.03
N PRO A 165 -3.07 14.18 -6.27
CA PRO A 165 -4.47 14.48 -5.99
C PRO A 165 -5.43 13.68 -6.85
N LEU A 166 -5.18 13.65 -8.16
CA LEU A 166 -5.99 12.92 -9.12
C LEU A 166 -5.98 11.41 -8.82
N MET A 167 -4.81 10.83 -8.57
CA MET A 167 -4.65 9.40 -8.31
C MET A 167 -5.30 8.98 -6.97
N SER A 168 -5.25 9.85 -5.97
CA SER A 168 -5.92 9.63 -4.67
C SER A 168 -7.43 9.60 -4.81
N PHE A 169 -7.99 10.61 -5.49
CA PHE A 169 -9.42 10.69 -5.72
C PHE A 169 -9.94 9.51 -6.53
N ILE A 170 -9.28 9.19 -7.65
CA ILE A 170 -9.66 8.07 -8.52
C ILE A 170 -9.62 6.75 -7.75
N SER A 171 -8.66 6.55 -6.85
CA SER A 171 -8.61 5.34 -6.03
C SER A 171 -9.85 5.16 -5.18
N VAL A 172 -10.26 6.21 -4.46
CA VAL A 172 -11.46 6.16 -3.60
C VAL A 172 -12.73 5.99 -4.42
N VAL A 173 -12.90 6.77 -5.51
CA VAL A 173 -14.06 6.64 -6.40
C VAL A 173 -14.16 5.24 -6.99
N THR A 174 -13.03 4.69 -7.46
CA THR A 174 -13.00 3.34 -8.02
C THR A 174 -13.38 2.30 -6.96
N TYR A 175 -12.88 2.43 -5.74
CA TYR A 175 -13.28 1.52 -4.66
C TYR A 175 -14.76 1.65 -4.33
N ILE A 176 -15.27 2.87 -4.13
CA ILE A 176 -16.71 3.11 -3.89
C ILE A 176 -17.55 2.46 -4.99
N TYR A 177 -17.18 2.65 -6.25
CA TYR A 177 -17.85 2.01 -7.39
C TYR A 177 -17.87 0.48 -7.26
N VAL A 178 -16.72 -0.16 -6.99
CA VAL A 178 -16.65 -1.63 -6.81
C VAL A 178 -17.53 -2.10 -5.64
N PHE A 179 -17.48 -1.40 -4.51
CA PHE A 179 -18.30 -1.73 -3.33
C PHE A 179 -19.80 -1.55 -3.60
N ALA A 180 -20.19 -0.49 -4.31
CA ALA A 180 -21.59 -0.22 -4.66
C ALA A 180 -22.14 -1.26 -5.64
N ILE A 181 -21.41 -1.54 -6.73
CA ILE A 181 -21.80 -2.56 -7.71
C ILE A 181 -21.93 -3.93 -7.06
N ARG A 182 -20.95 -4.34 -6.23
CA ARG A 182 -21.02 -5.64 -5.53
C ARG A 182 -22.21 -5.74 -4.57
N ARG A 183 -22.71 -4.61 -4.04
CA ARG A 183 -23.91 -4.57 -3.18
C ARG A 183 -25.20 -4.68 -3.99
N ILE A 184 -25.23 -4.15 -5.22
CA ILE A 184 -26.42 -4.19 -6.10
C ILE A 184 -26.59 -5.59 -6.70
N PHE A 185 -25.50 -6.26 -7.06
CA PHE A 185 -25.51 -7.57 -7.74
C PHE A 185 -25.23 -8.77 -6.81
N ARG A 186 -25.35 -8.60 -5.48
CA ARG A 186 -25.37 -9.69 -4.51
C ARG A 186 -26.77 -9.85 -3.95
#